data_AF-E4Z4Z2-F1
#
_entry.id   AF-E4Z4Z2-F1
#
_cell.length_a   1.000
_cell.length_b   1.000
_cell.length_c   1.000
_cell.angle_alpha   90.00
_cell.angle_beta   90.00
_cell.angle_gamma   90.00
#
_symmetry.space_group_name_H-M   'P 1'
#
loop_
_entity.id
_entity.type
_entity.pdbx_description
1 polymer ?
#
loop_
_entity_poly.entity_id
_entity_poly.type
_entity_poly.pdbx_seq_one_letter_code
_entity_poly.pdbx_strand_id
1 'polypeptide(L)'
;SQQRQQIQEIEQQAQDQSQLTATQTKTVNKHGDEMITTTTSNYERQTFSSKTEWRVRAISATNLHLRTNHIYVSSDDIKETGYTYILPKNVLKKFICISDLRSQIAGYMFGISPPDNPQVKEIRCIVLVPQWGTHAQVHLPSQLPKHEFLEEMEPLGWLHTQPNESPQLSAQDITTHAKVMADNPEWDGEKTIVITCSFTPGSCSLTAYKLTPGGYEWGRQNNDKGSNPKGYLPSHYEKVQMLLSDKFLGFFMVPSAGSWNYNFIGARHDVNMKYELQLANPKEFYHEIHRPQHFLNFTSFEDAGDGPTGADLEDMYQ
;
A
#
# COMPACT_ATOMS: atom_id res chain seq x y z
N SER A 1 -39.56 -37.07 -24.82
CA SER A 1 -40.67 -36.30 -24.22
C SER A 1 -40.32 -35.78 -22.82
N GLN A 2 -39.65 -36.55 -21.95
CA GLN A 2 -39.29 -36.11 -20.59
C GLN A 2 -38.15 -35.06 -20.52
N GLN A 3 -37.14 -35.14 -21.40
CA GLN A 3 -36.03 -34.17 -21.40
C GLN A 3 -36.45 -32.74 -21.79
N ARG A 4 -37.47 -32.57 -22.64
CA ARG A 4 -37.98 -31.24 -23.00
C ARG A 4 -38.80 -30.59 -21.88
N GLN A 5 -39.50 -31.39 -21.07
CA GLN A 5 -40.24 -30.90 -19.92
C GLN A 5 -39.31 -30.44 -18.79
N GLN A 6 -38.19 -31.15 -18.56
CA GLN A 6 -37.18 -30.71 -17.59
C GLN A 6 -36.49 -29.41 -17.98
N ILE A 7 -36.23 -29.18 -19.27
CA ILE A 7 -35.62 -27.92 -19.73
C ILE A 7 -36.60 -26.74 -19.59
N GLN A 8 -37.89 -26.97 -19.86
CA GLN A 8 -38.93 -25.97 -19.66
C GLN A 8 -39.14 -25.62 -18.18
N GLU A 9 -39.10 -26.60 -17.27
CA GLU A 9 -39.18 -26.33 -15.83
C GLU A 9 -37.96 -25.57 -15.30
N ILE A 10 -36.76 -25.82 -15.83
CA ILE A 10 -35.54 -25.09 -15.47
C ILE A 10 -35.56 -23.66 -16.02
N GLU A 11 -36.02 -23.44 -17.26
CA GLU A 11 -36.19 -22.09 -17.82
C GLU A 11 -37.27 -21.29 -17.10
N GLN A 12 -38.36 -21.94 -16.67
CA GLN A 12 -39.44 -21.29 -15.93
C GLN A 12 -39.04 -20.97 -14.49
N GLN A 13 -38.25 -21.82 -13.82
CA GLN A 13 -37.61 -21.50 -12.54
C GLN A 13 -36.55 -20.39 -12.65
N ALA A 14 -35.83 -20.29 -13.77
CA ALA A 14 -34.87 -19.21 -14.02
C ALA A 14 -35.57 -17.87 -14.31
N GLN A 15 -36.74 -17.89 -14.95
CA GLN A 15 -37.56 -16.68 -15.16
C GLN A 15 -38.26 -16.22 -13.87
N ASP A 16 -38.72 -17.12 -13.00
CA ASP A 16 -39.37 -16.74 -11.73
C ASP A 16 -38.37 -16.20 -10.67
N GLN A 17 -37.07 -16.52 -10.78
CA GLN A 17 -36.01 -15.87 -9.98
C GLN A 17 -35.61 -14.47 -10.48
N SER A 18 -36.11 -14.03 -11.64
CA SER A 18 -35.74 -12.77 -12.28
C SER A 18 -36.67 -11.59 -11.95
N GLN A 19 -37.55 -11.72 -10.95
CA GLN A 19 -38.18 -10.55 -10.33
C GLN A 19 -37.19 -9.88 -9.38
N LEU A 20 -36.32 -9.06 -9.97
CA LEU A 20 -35.39 -8.17 -9.30
C LEU A 20 -36.16 -7.13 -8.47
N THR A 21 -36.49 -7.46 -7.22
CA THR A 21 -36.99 -6.46 -6.27
C THR A 21 -35.82 -5.58 -5.83
N ALA A 22 -35.54 -4.53 -6.59
CA ALA A 22 -34.56 -3.50 -6.24
C ALA A 22 -34.94 -2.92 -4.87
N THR A 23 -34.16 -3.26 -3.84
CA THR A 23 -34.39 -2.73 -2.49
C THR A 23 -33.63 -1.43 -2.36
N GLN A 24 -34.35 -0.32 -2.22
CA GLN A 24 -33.76 0.99 -1.94
C GLN A 24 -33.44 1.07 -0.45
N THR A 25 -32.17 1.17 -0.11
CA THR A 25 -31.74 1.40 1.28
C THR A 25 -31.50 2.89 1.46
N LYS A 26 -32.27 3.49 2.38
CA LYS A 26 -32.17 4.91 2.73
C LYS A 26 -31.39 5.04 4.03
N THR A 27 -30.22 5.67 3.96
CA THR A 27 -29.32 5.85 5.11
C THR A 27 -28.99 7.33 5.26
N VAL A 28 -29.04 7.85 6.49
CA VAL A 28 -28.78 9.27 6.77
C VAL A 28 -27.35 9.43 7.28
N ASN A 29 -26.58 10.36 6.70
CA ASN A 29 -25.24 10.66 7.19
C ASN A 29 -25.30 11.47 8.51
N LYS A 30 -24.17 11.62 9.20
CA LYS A 30 -24.06 12.39 10.46
C LYS A 30 -24.41 13.89 10.36
N HIS A 31 -24.66 14.41 9.16
CA HIS A 31 -25.06 15.79 8.87
C HIS A 31 -26.54 15.91 8.48
N GLY A 32 -27.30 14.80 8.46
CA GLY A 32 -28.74 14.81 8.17
C GLY A 32 -29.10 14.61 6.69
N ASP A 33 -28.12 14.40 5.81
CA ASP A 33 -28.40 14.17 4.39
C ASP A 33 -28.78 12.71 4.13
N GLU A 34 -29.87 12.53 3.38
CA GLU A 34 -30.41 11.21 3.04
C GLU A 34 -29.71 10.64 1.80
N MET A 35 -28.97 9.53 1.98
CA MET A 35 -28.35 8.79 0.89
C MET A 35 -29.20 7.57 0.55
N ILE A 36 -29.73 7.53 -0.68
CA ILE A 36 -30.52 6.41 -1.18
C ILE A 36 -29.63 5.59 -2.12
N THR A 37 -29.32 4.34 -1.72
CA THR A 37 -28.54 3.41 -2.55
C THR A 37 -29.43 2.25 -2.99
N THR A 38 -29.48 2.02 -4.30
CA THR A 38 -30.27 0.95 -4.91
C THR A 38 -29.35 -0.21 -5.29
N THR A 39 -29.47 -1.34 -4.60
CA THR A 39 -28.65 -2.53 -4.88
C THR A 39 -29.49 -3.60 -5.58
N THR A 40 -29.06 -3.99 -6.79
CA THR A 40 -29.80 -4.90 -7.69
C THR A 40 -29.32 -6.35 -7.67
N SER A 41 -28.25 -6.73 -6.95
CA SER A 41 -27.72 -8.10 -6.95
C SER A 41 -27.63 -8.74 -5.56
N ASN A 42 -28.17 -9.97 -5.42
CA ASN A 42 -28.12 -10.76 -4.19
C ASN A 42 -26.71 -11.28 -3.83
N TYR A 43 -25.75 -11.28 -4.76
CA TYR A 43 -24.37 -11.76 -4.52
C TYR A 43 -23.56 -10.81 -3.63
N GLU A 44 -23.81 -9.50 -3.71
CA GLU A 44 -23.11 -8.50 -2.88
C GLU A 44 -23.62 -8.44 -1.44
N ARG A 45 -24.80 -9.04 -1.13
CA ARG A 45 -25.38 -9.02 0.22
C ARG A 45 -24.73 -10.01 1.19
N GLN A 46 -24.00 -11.03 0.73
CA GLN A 46 -23.58 -12.12 1.63
C GLN A 46 -22.18 -12.00 2.27
N THR A 47 -21.28 -11.12 1.83
CA THR A 47 -19.93 -11.06 2.43
C THR A 47 -19.32 -9.65 2.49
N PHE A 48 -19.99 -8.69 3.11
CA PHE A 48 -19.30 -7.54 3.70
C PHE A 48 -19.15 -7.74 5.21
N SER A 49 -18.36 -8.75 5.61
CA SER A 49 -17.97 -8.96 7.00
C SER A 49 -16.74 -8.11 7.33
N SER A 50 -16.97 -6.88 7.77
CA SER A 50 -15.91 -5.95 8.17
C SER A 50 -15.18 -6.35 9.46
N LYS A 51 -15.62 -7.38 10.20
CA LYS A 51 -15.05 -7.75 11.51
C LYS A 51 -14.00 -8.88 11.47
N THR A 52 -13.98 -9.73 10.44
CA THR A 52 -13.10 -10.92 10.38
C THR A 52 -11.83 -10.75 9.53
N GLU A 53 -11.80 -9.81 8.57
CA GLU A 53 -10.71 -9.78 7.59
C GLU A 53 -9.37 -9.28 8.17
N TRP A 54 -9.38 -8.17 8.92
CA TRP A 54 -8.12 -7.56 9.39
C TRP A 54 -7.36 -8.43 10.41
N ARG A 55 -8.06 -9.26 11.21
CA ARG A 55 -7.43 -10.16 12.19
C ARG A 55 -6.65 -11.28 11.51
N VAL A 56 -7.22 -11.89 10.47
CA VAL A 56 -6.53 -12.94 9.69
C VAL A 56 -5.27 -12.38 9.05
N ARG A 57 -5.37 -11.18 8.47
CA ARG A 57 -4.20 -10.49 7.90
C ARG A 57 -3.18 -10.10 8.97
N ALA A 58 -3.64 -9.64 10.14
CA ALA A 58 -2.74 -9.31 11.26
C ALA A 58 -1.94 -10.53 11.73
N ILE A 59 -2.59 -11.69 11.86
CA ILE A 59 -1.91 -12.96 12.20
C ILE A 59 -0.94 -13.35 11.09
N SER A 60 -1.31 -13.19 9.82
CA SER A 60 -0.43 -13.51 8.71
C SER A 60 0.77 -12.57 8.61
N ALA A 61 0.60 -11.29 8.96
CA ALA A 61 1.65 -10.29 8.96
C ALA A 61 2.77 -10.57 9.97
N THR A 62 2.50 -11.30 11.07
CA THR A 62 3.55 -11.70 12.03
C THR A 62 4.62 -12.59 11.38
N ASN A 63 4.27 -13.29 10.30
CA ASN A 63 5.16 -14.19 9.57
C ASN A 63 5.91 -13.51 8.41
N LEU A 64 5.75 -12.20 8.19
CA LEU A 64 6.45 -11.48 7.11
C LEU A 64 7.98 -11.58 7.22
N HIS A 65 8.51 -11.66 8.45
CA HIS A 65 9.93 -11.83 8.70
C HIS A 65 10.51 -13.10 8.05
N LEU A 66 9.73 -14.17 7.90
CA LEU A 66 10.17 -15.42 7.26
C LEU A 66 10.52 -15.21 5.78
N ARG A 67 9.78 -14.31 5.09
CA ARG A 67 10.01 -13.98 3.67
C ARG A 67 11.33 -13.26 3.47
N THR A 68 11.86 -12.60 4.50
CA THR A 68 13.12 -11.86 4.43
C THR A 68 14.35 -12.75 4.25
N ASN A 69 14.20 -14.07 4.43
CA ASN A 69 15.23 -15.07 4.16
C ASN A 69 15.37 -15.39 2.66
N HIS A 70 14.30 -15.18 1.88
CA HIS A 70 14.23 -15.52 0.47
C HIS A 70 13.80 -14.29 -0.33
N ILE A 71 14.79 -13.51 -0.76
CA ILE A 71 14.58 -12.29 -1.53
C ILE A 71 15.25 -12.45 -2.89
N TYR A 72 14.46 -12.30 -3.95
CA TYR A 72 14.89 -12.35 -5.34
C TYR A 72 14.90 -10.94 -5.93
N VAL A 73 15.84 -10.67 -6.84
CA VAL A 73 15.93 -9.41 -7.58
C VAL A 73 15.86 -9.74 -9.06
N SER A 74 14.96 -9.09 -9.79
CA SER A 74 14.85 -9.28 -11.24
C SER A 74 16.11 -8.77 -11.92
N SER A 75 16.71 -9.62 -12.77
CA SER A 75 17.90 -9.32 -13.57
C SER A 75 17.63 -9.19 -15.06
N ASP A 76 16.37 -9.38 -15.48
CA ASP A 76 16.02 -9.57 -16.89
C ASP A 76 15.76 -8.24 -17.60
N ASP A 77 16.17 -8.15 -18.87
CA ASP A 77 15.93 -7.01 -19.77
C ASP A 77 16.46 -5.66 -19.24
N ILE A 78 17.52 -5.68 -18.44
CA ILE A 78 18.15 -4.49 -17.91
C ILE A 78 19.10 -3.92 -18.96
N LYS A 79 18.92 -2.64 -19.30
CA LYS A 79 19.87 -1.93 -20.17
C LYS A 79 21.20 -1.73 -19.44
N GLU A 80 22.31 -1.94 -20.14
CA GLU A 80 23.67 -1.65 -19.62
C GLU A 80 23.95 -0.15 -19.44
N THR A 81 23.02 0.71 -19.88
CA THR A 81 23.13 2.17 -19.82
C THR A 81 22.17 2.72 -18.75
N GLY A 82 22.71 3.43 -17.76
CA GLY A 82 21.94 4.02 -16.67
C GLY A 82 22.63 3.84 -15.32
N TYR A 83 21.98 4.34 -14.26
CA TYR A 83 22.46 4.17 -12.90
C TYR A 83 22.17 2.77 -12.35
N THR A 84 23.08 2.25 -11.53
CA THR A 84 22.85 1.04 -10.73
C THR A 84 22.48 1.42 -9.30
N TYR A 85 21.35 0.92 -8.80
CA TYR A 85 20.84 1.25 -7.48
C TYR A 85 21.21 0.17 -6.46
N ILE A 86 21.72 0.56 -5.30
CA ILE A 86 22.09 -0.36 -4.22
C ILE A 86 21.17 -0.13 -3.03
N LEU A 87 20.34 -1.13 -2.71
CA LEU A 87 19.42 -1.11 -1.58
C LEU A 87 20.02 -1.91 -0.41
N PRO A 88 20.28 -1.30 0.76
CA PRO A 88 20.80 -2.02 1.90
C PRO A 88 19.76 -2.99 2.48
N LYS A 89 20.18 -4.22 2.79
CA LYS A 89 19.24 -5.27 3.20
C LYS A 89 18.53 -4.95 4.51
N ASN A 90 19.16 -4.24 5.43
CA ASN A 90 18.55 -3.97 6.74
C ASN A 90 17.24 -3.16 6.62
N VAL A 91 17.22 -2.12 5.77
CA VAL A 91 16.00 -1.32 5.56
C VAL A 91 14.97 -2.07 4.75
N LEU A 92 15.39 -2.86 3.74
CA LEU A 92 14.47 -3.71 2.99
C LEU A 92 13.77 -4.73 3.89
N LYS A 93 14.53 -5.43 4.74
CA LYS A 93 13.97 -6.41 5.69
C LYS A 93 12.97 -5.76 6.63
N LYS A 94 13.30 -4.60 7.21
CA LYS A 94 12.37 -3.88 8.08
C LYS A 94 11.14 -3.39 7.30
N PHE A 95 11.29 -2.90 6.07
CA PHE A 95 10.19 -2.46 5.21
C PHE A 95 9.22 -3.61 4.91
N ILE A 96 9.73 -4.81 4.63
CA ILE A 96 8.92 -6.04 4.50
C ILE A 96 8.22 -6.39 5.82
N CYS A 97 8.91 -6.30 6.96
CA CYS A 97 8.33 -6.67 8.26
C CYS A 97 7.22 -5.72 8.73
N ILE A 98 7.21 -4.46 8.29
CA ILE A 98 6.20 -3.48 8.69
C ILE A 98 5.00 -3.42 7.76
N SER A 99 4.98 -4.19 6.67
CA SER A 99 3.94 -4.11 5.65
C SER A 99 2.71 -4.95 5.98
N ASP A 100 1.74 -4.95 5.05
CA ASP A 100 0.62 -5.88 5.01
C ASP A 100 0.65 -6.70 3.72
N LEU A 101 0.05 -7.88 3.73
CA LEU A 101 0.01 -8.76 2.55
C LEU A 101 -1.00 -8.30 1.48
N ARG A 102 -1.95 -7.42 1.83
CA ARG A 102 -3.02 -6.96 0.93
C ARG A 102 -2.95 -5.46 0.68
N SER A 103 -2.84 -4.65 1.71
CA SER A 103 -2.70 -3.19 1.58
C SER A 103 -1.25 -2.83 1.25
N GLN A 104 -1.05 -2.15 0.13
CA GLN A 104 0.26 -1.62 -0.24
C GLN A 104 0.73 -0.56 0.75
N ILE A 105 2.03 -0.53 1.00
CA ILE A 105 2.73 0.56 1.69
C ILE A 105 3.86 1.05 0.80
N ALA A 106 4.24 2.31 0.92
CA ALA A 106 5.31 2.94 0.19
C ALA A 106 6.27 3.72 1.09
N GLY A 107 7.50 3.86 0.63
CA GLY A 107 8.51 4.72 1.23
C GLY A 107 9.24 5.52 0.16
N TYR A 108 9.54 6.78 0.45
CA TYR A 108 10.43 7.57 -0.40
C TYR A 108 11.87 7.17 -0.15
N MET A 109 12.68 7.18 -1.21
CA MET A 109 14.08 6.76 -1.15
C MET A 109 14.98 7.98 -1.31
N PHE A 110 15.97 8.07 -0.44
CA PHE A 110 17.02 9.08 -0.51
C PHE A 110 18.38 8.39 -0.46
N GLY A 111 19.35 8.93 -1.19
CA GLY A 111 20.67 8.36 -1.27
C GLY A 111 21.71 9.29 -1.86
N ILE A 112 22.89 8.73 -2.07
CA ILE A 112 24.05 9.42 -2.64
C ILE A 112 24.76 8.50 -3.62
N SER A 113 25.53 9.09 -4.53
CA SER A 113 26.55 8.36 -5.26
C SER A 113 27.83 8.25 -4.43
N PRO A 114 28.50 7.08 -4.41
CA PRO A 114 29.85 6.97 -3.87
C PRO A 114 30.80 7.98 -4.54
N PRO A 115 31.76 8.59 -3.80
CA PRO A 115 32.70 9.58 -4.36
C PRO A 115 33.52 9.05 -5.54
N ASP A 116 33.75 7.74 -5.55
CA ASP A 116 34.54 6.99 -6.51
C ASP A 116 33.73 6.46 -7.70
N ASN A 117 32.39 6.43 -7.61
CA ASN A 117 31.55 5.92 -8.71
C ASN A 117 30.21 6.67 -8.84
N PRO A 118 30.12 7.69 -9.71
CA PRO A 118 28.90 8.46 -9.91
C PRO A 118 27.76 7.69 -10.59
N GLN A 119 28.05 6.56 -11.26
CA GLN A 119 27.05 5.73 -11.92
C GLN A 119 26.30 4.81 -10.95
N VAL A 120 26.72 4.75 -9.68
CA VAL A 120 26.06 3.99 -8.63
C VAL A 120 25.26 4.93 -7.73
N LYS A 121 24.07 4.52 -7.33
CA LYS A 121 23.20 5.21 -6.38
C LYS A 121 22.97 4.32 -5.17
N GLU A 122 23.57 4.67 -4.04
CA GLU A 122 23.37 3.96 -2.78
C GLU A 122 22.20 4.56 -2.02
N ILE A 123 21.13 3.76 -1.85
CA ILE A 123 19.95 4.17 -1.08
C ILE A 123 20.34 4.15 0.40
N ARG A 124 20.38 5.31 1.05
CA ARG A 124 20.80 5.45 2.45
C ARG A 124 19.63 5.59 3.40
N CYS A 125 18.50 6.12 2.92
CA CYS A 125 17.33 6.38 3.75
C CYS A 125 16.04 5.96 3.05
N ILE A 126 15.14 5.35 3.83
CA ILE A 126 13.73 5.18 3.46
C ILE A 126 12.88 6.06 4.39
N VAL A 127 12.10 6.96 3.81
CA VAL A 127 11.18 7.83 4.55
C VAL A 127 9.77 7.29 4.42
N LEU A 128 9.14 6.96 5.55
CA LEU A 128 7.70 6.71 5.59
C LEU A 128 6.97 7.99 5.94
N VAL A 129 5.94 8.28 5.16
CA VAL A 129 5.05 9.42 5.35
C VAL A 129 3.66 8.93 5.75
N PRO A 130 2.77 9.81 6.28
CA PRO A 130 1.36 9.48 6.43
C PRO A 130 0.79 8.88 5.15
N GLN A 131 0.18 7.70 5.20
CA GLN A 131 -0.27 7.03 3.97
C GLN A 131 -1.33 5.97 4.25
N TRP A 132 -2.11 5.63 3.22
CA TRP A 132 -2.98 4.46 3.21
C TRP A 132 -2.92 3.76 1.85
N GLY A 133 -3.27 2.48 1.82
CA GLY A 133 -3.09 1.67 0.62
C GLY A 133 -4.25 0.74 0.35
N THR A 134 -4.50 0.54 -0.94
CA THR A 134 -5.37 -0.51 -1.44
C THR A 134 -4.51 -1.71 -1.87
N HIS A 135 -5.12 -2.70 -2.51
CA HIS A 135 -4.39 -3.80 -3.14
C HIS A 135 -3.67 -3.39 -4.43
N ALA A 136 -4.07 -2.28 -5.05
CA ALA A 136 -3.61 -1.87 -6.37
C ALA A 136 -2.75 -0.60 -6.37
N GLN A 137 -2.89 0.27 -5.36
CA GLN A 137 -2.18 1.55 -5.29
C GLN A 137 -2.02 2.03 -3.84
N VAL A 138 -1.09 2.95 -3.65
CA VAL A 138 -0.85 3.70 -2.41
C VAL A 138 -1.31 5.15 -2.56
N HIS A 139 -1.77 5.75 -1.48
CA HIS A 139 -2.15 7.15 -1.40
C HIS A 139 -1.25 7.86 -0.40
N LEU A 140 -0.49 8.85 -0.92
CA LEU A 140 0.48 9.64 -0.19
C LEU A 140 0.06 11.13 -0.20
N PRO A 141 0.44 11.92 0.80
CA PRO A 141 0.35 13.37 0.77
C PRO A 141 1.17 13.96 -0.37
N SER A 142 0.73 15.10 -0.87
CA SER A 142 1.43 15.88 -1.91
C SER A 142 2.77 16.45 -1.45
N GLN A 143 2.92 16.72 -0.14
CA GLN A 143 4.18 17.21 0.41
C GLN A 143 5.25 16.10 0.35
N LEU A 144 6.37 16.37 -0.32
CA LEU A 144 7.56 15.53 -0.26
C LEU A 144 8.33 15.68 1.07
N PRO A 145 9.08 14.64 1.49
CA PRO A 145 9.91 14.66 2.69
C PRO A 145 10.89 15.82 2.72
N LYS A 146 10.92 16.54 3.85
CA LYS A 146 11.91 17.58 4.14
C LYS A 146 12.41 17.42 5.57
N HIS A 147 13.72 17.38 5.75
CA HIS A 147 14.38 17.29 7.04
C HIS A 147 15.88 17.56 6.88
N GLU A 148 16.56 18.08 7.90
CA GLU A 148 17.99 18.39 7.92
C GLU A 148 18.85 17.20 7.43
N PHE A 149 18.66 16.00 8.00
CA PHE A 149 19.33 14.78 7.54
C PHE A 149 19.12 14.38 6.08
N LEU A 150 18.11 14.93 5.38
CA LEU A 150 17.86 14.64 3.97
C LEU A 150 18.56 15.63 3.03
N GLU A 151 19.03 16.78 3.51
CA GLU A 151 19.61 17.84 2.67
C GLU A 151 20.93 17.42 2.00
N GLU A 152 21.67 16.50 2.62
CA GLU A 152 22.91 15.94 2.05
C GLU A 152 22.67 14.80 1.05
N MET A 153 21.42 14.42 0.81
CA MET A 153 21.04 13.31 -0.07
C MET A 153 20.15 13.78 -1.23
N GLU A 154 20.19 13.06 -2.35
CA GLU A 154 19.27 13.28 -3.46
C GLU A 154 18.08 12.30 -3.41
N PRO A 155 16.88 12.71 -3.84
CA PRO A 155 15.73 11.82 -3.97
C PRO A 155 15.98 10.81 -5.09
N LEU A 156 15.74 9.53 -4.80
CA LEU A 156 15.91 8.41 -5.74
C LEU A 156 14.57 7.77 -6.14
N GLY A 157 13.45 8.46 -5.85
CA GLY A 157 12.11 7.99 -6.13
C GLY A 157 11.48 7.28 -4.92
N TRP A 158 10.80 6.16 -5.14
CA TRP A 158 10.05 5.47 -4.09
C TRP A 158 10.03 3.95 -4.29
N LEU A 159 9.79 3.23 -3.19
CA LEU A 159 9.52 1.80 -3.21
C LEU A 159 8.15 1.53 -2.61
N HIS A 160 7.49 0.46 -3.05
CA HIS A 160 6.23 0.02 -2.46
C HIS A 160 6.08 -1.50 -2.47
N THR A 161 5.26 -2.02 -1.56
CA THR A 161 4.88 -3.43 -1.56
C THR A 161 3.78 -3.69 -2.59
N GLN A 162 3.77 -4.89 -3.15
CA GLN A 162 2.75 -5.35 -4.09
C GLN A 162 2.24 -6.73 -3.67
N PRO A 163 0.91 -6.93 -3.51
CA PRO A 163 0.36 -8.22 -3.08
C PRO A 163 0.64 -9.37 -4.06
N ASN A 164 0.58 -9.07 -5.36
CA ASN A 164 0.79 -10.03 -6.43
C ASN A 164 1.92 -9.54 -7.33
N GLU A 165 2.82 -10.45 -7.70
CA GLU A 165 3.88 -10.13 -8.66
C GLU A 165 3.28 -9.85 -10.05
N SER A 166 3.78 -8.79 -10.67
CA SER A 166 3.46 -8.42 -12.06
C SER A 166 4.77 -8.26 -12.83
N PRO A 167 4.88 -8.81 -14.05
CA PRO A 167 6.05 -8.57 -14.89
C PRO A 167 6.15 -7.12 -15.40
N GLN A 168 5.07 -6.36 -15.26
CA GLN A 168 4.92 -4.99 -15.74
C GLN A 168 4.73 -4.01 -14.59
N LEU A 169 5.29 -2.80 -14.74
CA LEU A 169 5.00 -1.68 -13.85
C LEU A 169 3.53 -1.27 -14.02
N SER A 170 2.80 -1.09 -12.92
CA SER A 170 1.38 -0.80 -13.02
C SER A 170 1.13 0.59 -13.59
N ALA A 171 -0.01 0.75 -14.27
CA ALA A 171 -0.43 2.06 -14.77
C ALA A 171 -0.59 3.10 -13.63
N GLN A 172 -0.95 2.65 -12.43
CA GLN A 172 -1.05 3.51 -11.25
C GLN A 172 0.33 3.99 -10.77
N ASP A 173 1.35 3.13 -10.82
CA ASP A 173 2.71 3.51 -10.43
C ASP A 173 3.30 4.53 -11.43
N ILE A 174 3.08 4.33 -12.73
CA ILE A 174 3.49 5.29 -13.78
C ILE A 174 2.81 6.64 -13.55
N THR A 175 1.50 6.63 -13.32
CA THR A 175 0.72 7.85 -13.08
C THR A 175 1.19 8.57 -11.81
N THR A 176 1.41 7.82 -10.73
CA THR A 176 1.88 8.36 -9.45
C THR A 176 3.27 8.96 -9.59
N HIS A 177 4.21 8.21 -10.14
CA HIS A 177 5.60 8.67 -10.31
C HIS A 177 5.67 9.88 -11.23
N ALA A 178 4.95 9.90 -12.36
CA ALA A 178 4.92 11.04 -13.27
C ALA A 178 4.29 12.30 -12.66
N LYS A 179 3.21 12.17 -11.87
CA LYS A 179 2.59 13.31 -11.17
C LYS A 179 3.51 13.87 -10.10
N VAL A 180 4.19 13.02 -9.33
CA VAL A 180 5.18 13.47 -8.35
C VAL A 180 6.32 14.23 -9.04
N MET A 181 6.85 13.72 -10.16
CA MET A 181 7.86 14.42 -10.95
C MET A 181 7.38 15.78 -11.48
N ALA A 182 6.13 15.86 -11.95
CA ALA A 182 5.57 17.10 -12.49
C ALA A 182 5.44 18.19 -11.42
N ASP A 183 5.08 17.80 -10.19
CA ASP A 183 4.89 18.73 -9.08
C ASP A 183 6.21 19.08 -8.36
N ASN A 184 7.28 18.27 -8.55
CA ASN A 184 8.52 18.38 -7.81
C ASN A 184 9.75 18.34 -8.74
N PRO A 185 10.28 19.51 -9.15
CA PRO A 185 11.43 19.60 -10.07
C PRO A 185 12.73 18.96 -9.53
N GLU A 186 12.80 18.69 -8.23
CA GLU A 186 13.94 17.99 -7.61
C GLU A 186 14.01 16.50 -8.00
N TRP A 187 12.92 15.92 -8.51
CA TRP A 187 12.89 14.56 -9.04
C TRP A 187 13.36 14.53 -10.50
N ASP A 188 14.61 14.13 -10.70
CA ASP A 188 15.20 13.91 -12.01
C ASP A 188 14.73 12.57 -12.59
N GLY A 189 14.03 12.61 -13.74
CA GLY A 189 13.49 11.43 -14.41
C GLY A 189 14.54 10.38 -14.82
N GLU A 190 15.81 10.76 -14.92
CA GLU A 190 16.90 9.82 -15.19
C GLU A 190 17.44 9.14 -13.93
N LYS A 191 17.15 9.68 -12.73
CA LYS A 191 17.68 9.23 -11.43
C LYS A 191 16.62 8.69 -10.46
N THR A 192 15.36 9.04 -10.65
CA THR A 192 14.28 8.58 -9.78
C THR A 192 13.66 7.30 -10.31
N ILE A 193 13.45 6.32 -9.42
CA ILE A 193 12.95 5.00 -9.78
C ILE A 193 11.74 4.60 -8.94
N VAL A 194 11.01 3.58 -9.42
CA VAL A 194 9.98 2.87 -8.67
C VAL A 194 10.50 1.46 -8.39
N ILE A 195 10.62 1.08 -7.12
CA ILE A 195 10.91 -0.30 -6.73
C ILE A 195 9.63 -0.98 -6.29
N THR A 196 9.24 -2.04 -6.99
CA THR A 196 8.15 -2.92 -6.58
C THR A 196 8.70 -4.05 -5.72
N CYS A 197 8.13 -4.28 -4.54
CA CYS A 197 8.44 -5.41 -3.67
C CYS A 197 7.23 -6.35 -3.61
N SER A 198 7.23 -7.38 -4.46
CA SER A 198 6.12 -8.31 -4.63
C SER A 198 6.19 -9.49 -3.66
N PHE A 199 5.06 -9.86 -3.06
CA PHE A 199 4.96 -11.02 -2.18
C PHE A 199 4.67 -12.30 -2.95
N THR A 200 5.73 -13.02 -3.30
CA THR A 200 5.68 -14.38 -3.88
C THR A 200 5.52 -15.44 -2.78
N PRO A 201 5.06 -16.69 -3.06
CA PRO A 201 4.94 -17.71 -2.03
C PRO A 201 6.25 -17.95 -1.25
N GLY A 202 6.22 -17.73 0.07
CA GLY A 202 7.38 -17.91 0.97
C GLY A 202 8.56 -16.95 0.77
N SER A 203 8.45 -15.96 -0.11
CA SER A 203 9.57 -15.10 -0.54
C SER A 203 9.10 -13.67 -0.84
N CYS A 204 10.04 -12.82 -1.25
CA CYS A 204 9.78 -11.52 -1.87
C CYS A 204 10.57 -11.42 -3.18
N SER A 205 9.99 -10.77 -4.19
CA SER A 205 10.63 -10.48 -5.47
C SER A 205 10.67 -8.97 -5.68
N LEU A 206 11.83 -8.42 -6.03
CA LEU A 206 12.01 -6.99 -6.29
C LEU A 206 12.33 -6.71 -7.74
N THR A 207 11.68 -5.68 -8.30
CA THR A 207 12.04 -5.11 -9.59
C THR A 207 12.09 -3.60 -9.49
N ALA A 208 13.09 -2.99 -10.12
CA ALA A 208 13.25 -1.55 -10.18
C ALA A 208 12.96 -1.04 -11.59
N TYR A 209 12.21 0.05 -11.68
CA TYR A 209 11.76 0.66 -12.93
C TYR A 209 12.06 2.15 -12.95
N LYS A 210 12.34 2.67 -14.14
CA LYS A 210 12.42 4.11 -14.43
C LYS A 210 11.39 4.45 -15.50
N LEU A 211 10.81 5.65 -15.45
CA LEU A 211 9.94 6.11 -16.53
C LEU A 211 10.74 6.49 -17.77
N THR A 212 10.17 6.23 -18.94
CA THR A 212 10.65 6.84 -20.18
C THR A 212 10.05 8.23 -20.34
N PRO A 213 10.61 9.11 -21.21
CA PRO A 213 9.99 10.39 -21.52
C PRO A 213 8.53 10.25 -21.99
N GLY A 214 8.21 9.20 -22.76
CA GLY A 214 6.84 8.88 -23.18
C GLY A 214 5.94 8.47 -22.01
N GLY A 215 6.47 7.69 -21.06
CA GLY A 215 5.73 7.31 -19.86
C GLY A 215 5.47 8.47 -18.90
N TYR A 216 6.42 9.40 -18.76
CA TYR A 216 6.24 10.64 -18.01
C TYR A 216 5.11 11.49 -18.63
N GLU A 217 5.17 11.70 -19.95
CA GLU A 217 4.17 12.49 -20.66
C GLU A 217 2.76 11.91 -20.53
N TRP A 218 2.64 10.59 -20.71
CA TRP A 218 1.38 9.90 -20.54
C TRP A 218 0.89 9.92 -19.08
N GLY A 219 1.78 9.62 -18.13
CA GLY A 219 1.45 9.50 -16.71
C GLY A 219 0.96 10.80 -16.08
N ARG A 220 1.54 11.96 -16.43
CA ARG A 220 1.06 13.25 -15.89
C ARG A 220 -0.32 13.64 -16.42
N GLN A 221 -0.68 13.19 -17.62
CA GLN A 221 -1.98 13.47 -18.23
C GLN A 221 -3.06 12.44 -17.84
N ASN A 222 -2.67 11.27 -17.33
CA ASN A 222 -3.60 10.21 -17.01
C ASN A 222 -4.49 10.57 -15.81
N ASN A 223 -5.80 10.46 -16.00
CA ASN A 223 -6.83 10.65 -14.97
C ASN A 223 -7.64 9.38 -14.70
N ASP A 224 -7.45 8.32 -15.50
CA ASP A 224 -8.15 7.06 -15.35
C ASP A 224 -7.45 6.19 -14.29
N LYS A 225 -8.23 5.83 -13.25
CA LYS A 225 -7.80 5.01 -12.10
C LYS A 225 -8.08 3.52 -12.30
N GLY A 226 -8.57 3.12 -13.47
CA GLY A 226 -8.77 1.71 -13.83
C GLY A 226 -7.45 0.95 -13.96
N SER A 227 -7.56 -0.39 -14.06
CA SER A 227 -6.39 -1.26 -14.23
C SER A 227 -5.78 -1.17 -15.64
N ASN A 228 -6.60 -0.86 -16.65
CA ASN A 228 -6.18 -0.75 -18.05
C ASN A 228 -6.59 0.61 -18.63
N PRO A 229 -5.96 1.71 -18.18
CA PRO A 229 -6.29 3.04 -18.68
C PRO A 229 -5.88 3.20 -20.14
N LYS A 230 -6.65 4.01 -20.88
CA LYS A 230 -6.42 4.23 -22.30
C LYS A 230 -5.02 4.79 -22.56
N GLY A 231 -4.32 4.16 -23.51
CA GLY A 231 -2.99 4.60 -23.95
C GLY A 231 -1.83 4.09 -23.10
N TYR A 232 -2.08 3.28 -22.06
CA TYR A 232 -1.01 2.56 -21.38
C TYR A 232 -0.22 1.67 -22.35
N LEU A 233 1.10 1.74 -22.30
CA LEU A 233 2.02 0.93 -23.11
C LEU A 233 3.21 0.46 -22.27
N PRO A 234 3.73 -0.77 -22.48
CA PRO A 234 4.96 -1.24 -21.82
C PRO A 234 6.20 -0.40 -22.13
N SER A 235 6.20 0.41 -23.19
CA SER A 235 7.28 1.34 -23.52
C SER A 235 7.33 2.58 -22.62
N HIS A 236 6.39 2.74 -21.69
CA HIS A 236 6.36 3.85 -20.74
C HIS A 236 7.38 3.73 -19.60
N TYR A 237 7.99 2.56 -19.44
CA TYR A 237 8.96 2.31 -18.40
C TYR A 237 10.08 1.39 -18.89
N GLU A 238 11.20 1.43 -18.20
CA GLU A 238 12.36 0.58 -18.43
C GLU A 238 12.80 -0.03 -17.11
N LYS A 239 13.20 -1.31 -17.13
CA LYS A 239 13.82 -1.93 -15.95
C LYS A 239 15.22 -1.37 -15.76
N VAL A 240 15.60 -1.13 -14.51
CA VAL A 240 16.92 -0.62 -14.14
C VAL A 240 17.62 -1.58 -13.20
N GLN A 241 18.95 -1.53 -13.20
CA GLN A 241 19.74 -2.42 -12.36
C GLN A 241 19.61 -2.06 -10.89
N MET A 242 19.26 -3.05 -10.07
CA MET A 242 19.27 -2.93 -8.62
C MET A 242 20.04 -4.09 -8.00
N LEU A 243 20.79 -3.81 -6.94
CA LEU A 243 21.53 -4.80 -6.15
C LEU A 243 21.17 -4.66 -4.67
N LEU A 244 21.21 -5.77 -3.95
CA LEU A 244 21.09 -5.77 -2.49
C LEU A 244 22.48 -5.81 -1.87
N SER A 245 22.71 -5.03 -0.83
CA SER A 245 24.01 -4.95 -0.15
C SER A 245 23.89 -5.14 1.36
N ASP A 246 24.87 -5.84 1.92
CA ASP A 246 25.13 -5.92 3.37
C ASP A 246 26.34 -5.07 3.77
N LYS A 247 26.98 -4.35 2.83
CA LYS A 247 28.21 -3.58 3.08
C LYS A 247 27.97 -2.32 3.89
N PHE A 248 26.74 -1.80 3.89
CA PHE A 248 26.35 -0.63 4.65
C PHE A 248 24.92 -0.77 5.13
N LEU A 249 24.56 0.02 6.14
CA LEU A 249 23.23 0.10 6.69
C LEU A 249 22.54 1.36 6.16
N GLY A 250 21.27 1.21 5.80
CA GLY A 250 20.38 2.36 5.66
C GLY A 250 19.66 2.68 6.97
N PHE A 251 18.96 3.80 7.02
CA PHE A 251 18.13 4.20 8.16
C PHE A 251 16.71 4.59 7.70
N PHE A 252 15.81 4.76 8.67
CA PHE A 252 14.46 5.23 8.40
C PHE A 252 14.24 6.62 8.96
N MET A 253 13.36 7.36 8.28
CA MET A 253 12.67 8.49 8.87
C MET A 253 11.17 8.25 8.84
N VAL A 254 10.49 8.72 9.87
CA VAL A 254 9.04 8.52 10.07
C VAL A 254 8.41 9.82 10.54
N PRO A 255 7.07 9.95 10.52
CA PRO A 255 6.42 11.17 11.00
C PRO A 255 6.77 11.45 12.46
N SER A 256 7.06 12.72 12.78
CA SER A 256 7.35 13.16 14.16
C SER A 256 6.12 13.02 15.06
N ALA A 257 4.96 13.37 14.52
CA ALA A 257 3.66 13.24 15.16
C ALA A 257 2.78 12.21 14.44
N GLY A 258 2.08 11.40 15.22
CA GLY A 258 1.13 10.41 14.71
C GLY A 258 1.81 9.14 14.16
N SER A 259 1.13 8.51 13.22
CA SER A 259 1.59 7.27 12.58
C SER A 259 1.98 7.55 11.13
N TRP A 260 2.76 6.66 10.51
CA TRP A 260 2.85 6.60 9.05
C TRP A 260 1.66 5.86 8.44
N ASN A 261 1.04 4.92 9.16
CA ASN A 261 -0.04 4.07 8.65
C ASN A 261 -1.43 4.62 9.00
N TYR A 262 -2.13 5.13 7.99
CA TYR A 262 -3.49 5.64 8.09
C TYR A 262 -4.56 4.65 7.60
N ASN A 263 -4.22 3.40 7.30
CA ASN A 263 -5.19 2.41 6.81
C ASN A 263 -6.37 2.16 7.77
N PHE A 264 -6.18 2.31 9.09
CA PHE A 264 -7.26 2.17 10.09
C PHE A 264 -7.87 3.50 10.54
N ILE A 265 -7.33 4.63 10.09
CA ILE A 265 -7.76 5.99 10.43
C ILE A 265 -7.88 6.87 9.18
N GLY A 266 -8.33 6.28 8.06
CA GLY A 266 -8.32 6.92 6.74
C GLY A 266 -9.07 8.25 6.68
N ALA A 267 -10.09 8.46 7.51
CA ALA A 267 -10.80 9.73 7.64
C ALA A 267 -9.92 10.91 8.14
N ARG A 268 -8.74 10.63 8.71
CA ARG A 268 -7.77 11.63 9.14
C ARG A 268 -6.67 11.90 8.10
N HIS A 269 -6.62 11.14 7.02
CA HIS A 269 -5.66 11.36 5.95
C HIS A 269 -6.22 12.36 4.94
N ASP A 270 -5.42 13.36 4.58
CA ASP A 270 -5.75 14.34 3.54
C ASP A 270 -4.55 14.50 2.59
N VAL A 271 -4.81 14.72 1.29
CA VAL A 271 -3.75 14.84 0.28
C VAL A 271 -2.88 16.09 0.50
N ASN A 272 -3.44 17.13 1.11
CA ASN A 272 -2.73 18.39 1.39
C ASN A 272 -2.20 18.46 2.83
N MET A 273 -2.31 17.37 3.60
CA MET A 273 -1.83 17.34 4.97
C MET A 273 -0.33 17.63 5.04
N LYS A 274 0.06 18.33 6.11
CA LYS A 274 1.47 18.60 6.41
C LYS A 274 1.97 17.62 7.45
N TYR A 275 3.24 17.28 7.36
CA TYR A 275 3.92 16.44 8.32
C TYR A 275 5.37 16.88 8.49
N GLU A 276 5.90 16.58 9.67
CA GLU A 276 7.31 16.69 10.02
C GLU A 276 7.88 15.29 10.22
N LEU A 277 9.20 15.17 10.17
CA LEU A 277 9.90 13.90 10.25
C LEU A 277 10.78 13.81 11.48
N GLN A 278 11.04 12.59 11.93
CA GLN A 278 12.01 12.28 12.97
C GLN A 278 12.83 11.05 12.57
N LEU A 279 14.04 10.96 13.11
CA LEU A 279 14.90 9.79 12.97
C LEU A 279 14.44 8.68 13.93
N ALA A 280 13.61 7.76 13.42
CA ALA A 280 13.16 6.60 14.17
C ALA A 280 12.79 5.45 13.25
N ASN A 281 12.78 4.23 13.81
CA ASN A 281 12.34 3.04 13.07
C ASN A 281 10.81 2.96 12.99
N PRO A 282 10.26 2.55 11.83
CA PRO A 282 8.82 2.42 11.66
C PRO A 282 8.25 1.27 12.49
N LYS A 283 7.05 1.51 13.03
CA LYS A 283 6.22 0.50 13.70
C LYS A 283 5.49 -0.37 12.68
N GLU A 284 5.24 -1.61 13.04
CA GLU A 284 4.59 -2.63 12.20
C GLU A 284 3.15 -2.23 11.80
N PHE A 285 2.65 -2.73 10.66
CA PHE A 285 1.34 -2.36 10.11
C PHE A 285 0.20 -2.44 11.14
N TYR A 286 0.20 -3.46 11.99
CA TYR A 286 -0.84 -3.73 13.00
C TYR A 286 -0.42 -3.30 14.42
N HIS A 287 0.57 -2.40 14.56
CA HIS A 287 0.92 -1.82 15.85
C HIS A 287 -0.26 -1.04 16.44
N GLU A 288 -0.38 -1.00 17.77
CA GLU A 288 -1.53 -0.40 18.48
C GLU A 288 -1.80 1.06 18.08
N ILE A 289 -0.73 1.85 17.95
CA ILE A 289 -0.78 3.27 17.59
C ILE A 289 -1.42 3.53 16.22
N HIS A 290 -1.41 2.54 15.32
CA HIS A 290 -2.01 2.66 13.98
C HIS A 290 -3.51 2.41 14.01
N ARG A 291 -4.03 1.77 15.06
CA ARG A 291 -5.42 1.30 15.15
C ARG A 291 -6.08 1.62 16.50
N PRO A 292 -6.03 2.88 16.97
CA PRO A 292 -6.49 3.26 18.30
C PRO A 292 -7.97 2.93 18.55
N GLN A 293 -8.82 3.02 17.52
CA GLN A 293 -10.25 2.70 17.62
C GLN A 293 -10.50 1.24 18.04
N HIS A 294 -9.64 0.30 17.66
CA HIS A 294 -9.79 -1.09 18.11
C HIS A 294 -9.57 -1.27 19.62
N PHE A 295 -8.80 -0.38 20.25
CA PHE A 295 -8.50 -0.42 21.68
C PHE A 295 -9.49 0.42 22.48
N LEU A 296 -9.88 1.60 21.98
CA LEU A 296 -10.87 2.47 22.62
C LEU A 296 -12.28 1.86 22.62
N ASN A 297 -12.66 1.10 21.60
CA ASN A 297 -13.97 0.45 21.57
C ASN A 297 -14.09 -0.70 22.59
N PHE A 298 -12.98 -1.22 23.11
CA PHE A 298 -13.01 -2.27 24.13
C PHE A 298 -13.33 -1.72 25.52
N THR A 299 -12.88 -0.50 25.83
CA THR A 299 -13.13 0.15 27.12
C THR A 299 -14.58 0.60 27.29
N SER A 300 -15.33 0.79 26.20
CA SER A 300 -16.74 1.20 26.25
C SER A 300 -17.69 0.14 26.81
N PHE A 301 -17.24 -1.11 26.94
CA PHE A 301 -18.05 -2.19 27.53
C PHE A 301 -18.04 -2.18 29.06
N GLU A 302 -17.04 -1.56 29.70
CA GLU A 302 -16.98 -1.45 31.17
C GLU A 302 -17.94 -0.38 31.71
N ASP A 303 -18.21 0.68 30.94
CA ASP A 303 -19.17 1.75 31.30
C ASP A 303 -20.64 1.36 31.06
N ALA A 304 -20.93 0.25 30.38
CA ALA A 304 -22.27 -0.31 30.23
C ALA A 304 -22.70 -1.14 31.45
N GLY A 305 -22.22 -0.74 32.63
CA GLY A 305 -22.56 -1.32 33.91
C GLY A 305 -24.02 -1.04 34.28
N ASP A 306 -24.90 -1.96 33.89
CA ASP A 306 -26.05 -2.32 34.72
C ASP A 306 -26.42 -3.80 34.49
N GLY A 307 -25.70 -4.66 35.21
CA GLY A 307 -25.90 -6.11 35.31
C GLY A 307 -25.15 -6.63 36.53
N PRO A 308 -25.77 -7.51 37.34
CA PRO A 308 -25.61 -7.52 38.79
C PRO A 308 -24.20 -7.98 39.21
N THR A 309 -23.67 -7.33 40.24
CA THR A 309 -22.64 -7.86 41.15
C THR A 309 -21.46 -8.57 40.46
N GLY A 310 -20.33 -7.86 40.34
CA GLY A 310 -19.05 -8.47 40.00
C GLY A 310 -18.85 -9.76 40.79
N ALA A 311 -18.50 -10.84 40.09
CA ALA A 311 -18.22 -12.12 40.71
C ALA A 311 -17.14 -11.94 41.80
N ASP A 312 -17.25 -12.70 42.89
CA ASP A 312 -16.25 -12.68 43.96
C ASP A 312 -14.85 -12.92 43.36
N LEU A 313 -13.97 -11.94 43.54
CA LEU A 313 -12.59 -11.97 43.06
C LEU A 313 -11.68 -12.22 44.26
N GLU A 314 -11.30 -13.48 44.46
CA GLU A 314 -10.22 -13.83 45.37
C GLU A 314 -8.87 -13.62 44.66
N ASP A 315 -8.19 -12.53 45.00
CA ASP A 315 -6.80 -12.30 44.61
C ASP A 315 -5.87 -12.50 45.82
N MET A 316 -5.21 -13.66 45.85
CA MET A 316 -4.31 -14.07 46.93
C MET A 316 -2.85 -13.67 46.66
N TYR A 317 -2.58 -12.91 45.59
CA TYR A 317 -1.24 -12.48 45.20
C TYR A 317 -1.19 -10.96 44.98
N GLN A 318 -0.74 -10.24 46.01
CA GLN A 318 -0.29 -8.84 45.89
C GLN A 318 1.14 -8.75 45.34
#